data_AF-E7G7Q1-F1
#
_entry.id   AF-E7G7Q1-F1
#
_cell.length_a   1.000
_cell.length_b   1.000
_cell.length_c   1.000
_cell.angle_alpha   90.00
_cell.angle_beta   90.00
_cell.angle_gamma   90.00
#
_symmetry.space_group_name_H-M   'P 1'
#
loop_
_entity.id
_entity.type
_entity.pdbx_description
1 polymer ?
#
loop_
_entity_poly.entity_id
_entity_poly.type
_entity_poly.pdbx_seq_one_letter_code
_entity_poly.pdbx_strand_id
1 'polypeptide(L)'
;MEKREPKDLSIYDKRFEEDPSSFNDFQAMDYVKELKNQGRNDEAIEAGRTFLQVGEGLTGYINHYGYALYNKFINVDETQIKEKEELFFSMVDEIASLCKQEKYSPLEATINKAMKYVMNKQPVDYKKLSDLLDKLDVKTLSVEPFINKAGKEYESKREKWYRIKVRCLYELGDYKDCVEIANMAYTQPIKWHYNNLNWVKYYRASSLVQLERYEEAENEFISLGNKIPNVDSFEVLYQLYMNTGKEKEAYTNLIYKFFTAGYSPKQLSLYEKVFDIVKDGKNPEVAALANALIYKIKIELGQDVTDCTIADEYKELDSSTIYDRFYNQLMEHLDAYIERYEGKVVYYNKDKEFGSIYQEDEDNLFFRQADYIYDEIVEKRDVVEYSIMKTYDVKKQVPTTKAILLKTLYEDIHY
;
A
#
# COMPACT_ATOMS: atom_id res chain seq x y z
N MET A 1 -2.85 -44.10 -11.99
CA MET A 1 -1.46 -44.32 -11.50
C MET A 1 -1.47 -45.60 -10.72
N GLU A 2 -0.87 -46.66 -11.28
CA GLU A 2 -0.59 -47.88 -10.51
C GLU A 2 0.28 -47.51 -9.31
N LYS A 3 -0.11 -47.95 -8.11
CA LYS A 3 0.76 -47.86 -6.93
C LYS A 3 1.95 -48.79 -7.20
N ARG A 4 3.11 -48.21 -7.52
CA ARG A 4 4.38 -48.96 -7.50
C ARG A 4 4.53 -49.55 -6.10
N GLU A 5 4.87 -50.84 -6.03
CA GLU A 5 5.21 -51.47 -4.75
C GLU A 5 6.38 -50.71 -4.10
N PRO A 6 6.38 -50.56 -2.75
CA PRO A 6 7.49 -49.93 -2.04
C PRO A 6 8.79 -50.66 -2.34
N LYS A 7 9.87 -49.92 -2.63
CA LYS A 7 11.19 -50.52 -2.83
C LYS A 7 11.65 -51.18 -1.53
N ASP A 8 12.13 -52.41 -1.61
CA ASP A 8 12.81 -53.04 -0.48
C ASP A 8 14.12 -52.31 -0.18
N LEU A 9 14.25 -51.82 1.06
CA LEU A 9 15.40 -51.05 1.54
C LEU A 9 16.35 -51.87 2.40
N SER A 10 16.10 -53.17 2.61
CA SER A 10 16.89 -54.03 3.51
C SER A 10 18.40 -54.00 3.21
N ILE A 11 18.78 -53.93 1.93
CA ILE A 11 20.20 -53.84 1.51
C ILE A 11 20.79 -52.47 1.89
N TYR A 12 20.03 -51.38 1.72
CA TYR A 12 20.48 -50.06 2.13
C TYR A 12 20.55 -49.93 3.65
N ASP A 13 19.54 -50.43 4.37
CA ASP A 13 19.48 -50.41 5.83
C ASP A 13 20.71 -51.12 6.41
N LYS A 14 20.99 -52.35 5.97
CA LYS A 14 22.18 -53.10 6.39
C LYS A 14 23.48 -52.36 6.09
N ARG A 15 23.61 -51.78 4.90
CA ARG A 15 24.83 -51.06 4.51
C ARG A 15 25.00 -49.78 5.31
N PHE A 16 23.92 -49.08 5.60
CA PHE A 16 23.92 -47.85 6.39
C PHE A 16 24.34 -48.13 7.84
N GLU A 17 23.92 -49.26 8.41
CA GLU A 17 24.37 -49.73 9.73
C GLU A 17 25.85 -50.16 9.75
N GLU A 18 26.33 -50.83 8.69
CA GLU A 18 27.70 -51.37 8.62
C GLU A 18 28.75 -50.30 8.32
N ASP A 19 28.54 -49.49 7.28
CA ASP A 19 29.47 -48.44 6.84
C ASP A 19 28.75 -47.36 6.00
N PRO A 20 28.22 -46.30 6.65
CA PRO A 20 27.55 -45.22 5.95
C PRO A 20 28.49 -44.39 5.05
N SER A 21 29.81 -44.41 5.28
CA SER A 21 30.79 -43.72 4.42
C SER A 21 30.98 -44.40 3.08
N SER A 22 30.58 -45.68 2.97
CA SER A 22 30.68 -46.44 1.73
C SER A 22 29.70 -45.99 0.65
N PHE A 23 28.67 -45.20 0.99
CA PHE A 23 27.64 -44.77 0.03
C PHE A 23 28.22 -43.83 -1.03
N ASN A 24 27.89 -44.08 -2.30
CA ASN A 24 28.08 -43.07 -3.33
C ASN A 24 26.86 -42.14 -3.44
N ASP A 25 27.00 -41.05 -4.18
CA ASP A 25 25.98 -40.00 -4.29
C ASP A 25 24.61 -40.52 -4.74
N PHE A 26 24.58 -41.39 -5.75
CA PHE A 26 23.35 -42.00 -6.24
C PHE A 26 22.69 -42.88 -5.17
N GLN A 27 23.49 -43.69 -4.46
CA GLN A 27 22.99 -44.58 -3.42
C GLN A 27 22.45 -43.80 -2.22
N ALA A 28 23.13 -42.75 -1.80
CA ALA A 28 22.67 -41.88 -0.71
C ALA A 28 21.39 -41.15 -1.11
N MET A 29 21.34 -40.60 -2.33
CA MET A 29 20.15 -39.95 -2.89
C MET A 29 18.95 -40.91 -2.91
N ASP A 30 19.13 -42.09 -3.50
CA ASP A 30 18.04 -43.06 -3.66
C ASP A 30 17.56 -43.59 -2.31
N TYR A 31 18.47 -43.85 -1.37
CA TYR A 31 18.11 -44.33 -0.03
C TYR A 31 17.27 -43.31 0.75
N VAL A 32 17.75 -42.06 0.89
CA VAL A 32 17.01 -41.00 1.61
C VAL A 32 15.68 -40.70 0.93
N LYS A 33 15.66 -40.71 -0.41
CA LYS A 33 14.44 -40.52 -1.19
C LYS A 33 13.40 -41.59 -0.89
N GLU A 34 13.79 -42.86 -0.89
CA GLU A 34 12.86 -43.97 -0.71
C GLU A 34 12.37 -44.08 0.74
N LEU A 35 13.23 -43.86 1.74
CA LEU A 35 12.81 -43.72 3.14
C LEU A 35 11.70 -42.66 3.28
N LYS A 36 11.95 -41.46 2.75
CA LYS A 36 10.96 -40.37 2.74
C LYS A 36 9.67 -40.75 2.00
N ASN A 37 9.77 -41.35 0.82
CA ASN A 37 8.59 -41.73 0.01
C ASN A 37 7.73 -42.81 0.69
N GLN A 38 8.33 -43.65 1.53
CA GLN A 38 7.65 -44.65 2.34
C GLN A 38 7.10 -44.10 3.67
N GLY A 39 7.27 -42.79 3.93
CA GLY A 39 6.82 -42.14 5.16
C GLY A 39 7.75 -42.35 6.36
N ARG A 40 8.90 -43.02 6.16
CA ARG A 40 9.98 -43.22 7.16
C ARG A 40 10.82 -41.95 7.30
N ASN A 41 10.17 -40.82 7.62
CA ASN A 41 10.84 -39.51 7.67
C ASN A 41 11.92 -39.43 8.75
N ASP A 42 11.73 -40.11 9.89
CA ASP A 42 12.68 -40.13 11.01
C ASP A 42 14.00 -40.76 10.58
N GLU A 43 13.91 -41.91 9.93
CA GLU A 43 15.04 -42.65 9.39
C GLU A 43 15.69 -41.91 8.22
N ALA A 44 14.89 -41.24 7.36
CA ALA A 44 15.43 -40.38 6.30
C ALA A 44 16.22 -39.19 6.85
N ILE A 45 15.79 -38.62 7.99
CA ILE A 45 16.49 -37.52 8.68
C ILE A 45 17.79 -38.03 9.30
N GLU A 46 17.75 -39.19 9.97
CA GLU A 46 18.94 -39.83 10.53
C GLU A 46 19.97 -40.12 9.44
N ALA A 47 19.55 -40.77 8.34
CA ALA A 47 20.40 -41.06 7.20
C ALA A 47 21.02 -39.80 6.60
N GLY A 48 20.20 -38.75 6.38
CA GLY A 48 20.69 -37.49 5.84
C GLY A 48 21.70 -36.78 6.74
N ARG A 49 21.49 -36.76 8.07
CA ARG A 49 22.43 -36.18 9.03
C ARG A 49 23.74 -36.96 9.09
N THR A 50 23.67 -38.28 9.08
CA THR A 50 24.87 -39.13 9.05
C THR A 50 25.67 -38.87 7.79
N PHE A 51 25.02 -38.82 6.61
CA PHE A 51 25.72 -38.49 5.36
C PHE A 51 26.35 -37.09 5.36
N LEU A 52 25.76 -36.10 6.05
CA LEU A 52 26.40 -34.78 6.20
C LEU A 52 27.70 -34.85 7.01
N GLN A 53 27.80 -35.80 7.95
CA GLN A 53 28.96 -35.96 8.82
C GLN A 53 30.07 -36.82 8.19
N VAL A 54 29.69 -37.89 7.47
CA VAL A 54 30.65 -38.91 7.00
C VAL A 54 30.80 -38.97 5.48
N GLY A 55 29.90 -38.34 4.73
CA GLY A 55 29.83 -38.41 3.27
C GLY A 55 30.46 -37.20 2.59
N GLU A 56 31.80 -37.18 2.50
CA GLU A 56 32.49 -36.11 1.77
C GLU A 56 32.07 -36.10 0.28
N GLY A 57 31.56 -34.97 -0.20
CA GLY A 57 31.15 -34.79 -1.59
C GLY A 57 29.76 -35.34 -1.97
N LEU A 58 29.01 -35.93 -1.04
CA LEU A 58 27.63 -36.36 -1.28
C LEU A 58 26.69 -35.14 -1.27
N THR A 59 25.91 -34.95 -2.34
CA THR A 59 25.01 -33.79 -2.48
C THR A 59 23.62 -34.13 -3.04
N GLY A 60 23.47 -35.22 -3.81
CA GLY A 60 22.21 -35.58 -4.46
C GLY A 60 21.07 -35.85 -3.49
N TYR A 61 21.38 -36.27 -2.26
CA TYR A 61 20.37 -36.56 -1.22
C TYR A 61 19.84 -35.30 -0.50
N ILE A 62 20.50 -34.14 -0.61
CA ILE A 62 20.23 -32.96 0.24
C ILE A 62 18.77 -32.49 0.12
N ASN A 63 18.23 -32.39 -1.09
CA ASN A 63 16.82 -31.97 -1.27
C ASN A 63 15.84 -33.03 -0.71
N HIS A 64 16.18 -34.32 -0.76
CA HIS A 64 15.37 -35.39 -0.17
C HIS A 64 15.40 -35.34 1.35
N TYR A 65 16.58 -35.09 1.93
CA TYR A 65 16.76 -34.83 3.35
C TYR A 65 15.95 -33.62 3.81
N GLY A 66 16.08 -32.48 3.10
CA GLY A 66 15.31 -31.28 3.39
C GLY A 66 13.79 -31.49 3.29
N TYR A 67 13.31 -32.34 2.37
CA TYR A 67 11.88 -32.71 2.34
C TYR A 67 11.47 -33.62 3.50
N ALA A 68 12.35 -34.47 4.02
CA ALA A 68 12.05 -35.26 5.21
C ALA A 68 11.88 -34.34 6.44
N LEU A 69 12.77 -33.35 6.59
CA LEU A 69 12.62 -32.27 7.58
C LEU A 69 11.31 -31.49 7.36
N TYR A 70 11.03 -31.10 6.11
CA TYR A 70 9.81 -30.37 5.76
C TYR A 70 8.56 -31.15 6.15
N ASN A 71 8.47 -32.42 5.77
CA ASN A 71 7.29 -33.25 6.03
C ASN A 71 7.05 -33.45 7.53
N LYS A 72 8.12 -33.63 8.32
CA LYS A 72 8.03 -33.90 9.75
C LYS A 72 7.76 -32.64 10.59
N PHE A 73 8.48 -31.56 10.31
CA PHE A 73 8.52 -30.40 11.20
C PHE A 73 7.89 -29.13 10.61
N ILE A 74 7.84 -28.99 9.29
CA ILE A 74 7.38 -27.76 8.65
C ILE A 74 5.93 -27.87 8.17
N ASN A 75 5.55 -28.99 7.54
CA ASN A 75 4.22 -29.26 7.03
C ASN A 75 3.24 -29.72 8.13
N VAL A 76 3.27 -29.03 9.26
CA VAL A 76 2.40 -29.25 10.42
C VAL A 76 1.39 -28.10 10.55
N ASP A 77 0.38 -28.25 11.39
CA ASP A 77 -0.60 -27.19 11.66
C ASP A 77 -0.07 -26.16 12.65
N GLU A 78 -0.77 -25.03 12.74
CA GLU A 78 -0.28 -23.84 13.47
C GLU A 78 -0.16 -24.08 14.99
N THR A 79 -0.98 -24.96 15.57
CA THR A 79 -0.92 -25.34 16.98
C THR A 79 0.39 -26.10 17.29
N GLN A 80 0.76 -27.07 16.47
CA GLN A 80 2.03 -27.80 16.59
C GLN A 80 3.23 -26.87 16.45
N ILE A 81 3.17 -25.88 15.54
CA ILE A 81 4.23 -24.86 15.42
C ILE A 81 4.33 -24.05 16.72
N LYS A 82 3.20 -23.63 17.32
CA LYS A 82 3.19 -22.85 18.57
C LYS A 82 3.79 -23.62 19.74
N GLU A 83 3.49 -24.91 19.87
CA GLU A 83 4.00 -25.75 20.95
C GLU A 83 5.53 -25.96 20.89
N LYS A 84 6.10 -25.95 19.68
CA LYS A 84 7.52 -26.24 19.44
C LYS A 84 8.16 -25.20 18.52
N GLU A 85 7.94 -23.92 18.81
CA GLU A 85 8.33 -22.82 17.91
C GLU A 85 9.84 -22.77 17.65
N GLU A 86 10.66 -22.92 18.70
CA GLU A 86 12.13 -22.93 18.56
C GLU A 86 12.60 -24.08 17.67
N LEU A 87 12.01 -25.27 17.82
CA LEU A 87 12.31 -26.41 16.97
C LEU A 87 11.88 -26.13 15.53
N PHE A 88 10.68 -25.58 15.31
CA PHE A 88 10.21 -25.24 13.97
C PHE A 88 11.20 -24.31 13.25
N PHE A 89 11.64 -23.23 13.90
CA PHE A 89 12.57 -22.28 13.27
C PHE A 89 13.98 -22.82 13.11
N SER A 90 14.48 -23.65 14.02
CA SER A 90 15.77 -24.32 13.81
C SER A 90 15.74 -25.25 12.59
N MET A 91 14.61 -25.93 12.33
CA MET A 91 14.45 -26.75 11.11
C MET A 91 14.31 -25.89 9.84
N VAL A 92 13.69 -24.70 9.95
CA VAL A 92 13.66 -23.72 8.84
C VAL A 92 15.09 -23.29 8.48
N ASP A 93 15.92 -22.99 9.48
CA ASP A 93 17.32 -22.58 9.28
C ASP A 93 18.20 -23.72 8.74
N GLU A 94 17.98 -24.95 9.22
CA GLU A 94 18.67 -26.14 8.70
C GLU A 94 18.34 -26.36 7.21
N ILE A 95 17.07 -26.29 6.82
CA ILE A 95 16.68 -26.41 5.40
C ILE A 95 17.28 -25.25 4.58
N ALA A 96 17.24 -24.02 5.10
CA ALA A 96 17.75 -22.84 4.39
C ALA A 96 19.27 -22.83 4.19
N SER A 97 20.02 -23.40 5.13
CA SER A 97 21.48 -23.50 5.01
C SER A 97 21.95 -24.61 4.07
N LEU A 98 21.15 -25.67 3.90
CA LEU A 98 21.53 -26.84 3.13
C LEU A 98 20.94 -26.86 1.71
N CYS A 99 19.67 -26.51 1.55
CA CYS A 99 18.96 -26.65 0.28
C CYS A 99 19.13 -25.41 -0.60
N LYS A 100 19.46 -25.61 -1.88
CA LYS A 100 19.52 -24.51 -2.86
C LYS A 100 18.13 -24.10 -3.32
N GLN A 101 17.96 -22.85 -3.75
CA GLN A 101 16.72 -22.39 -4.37
C GLN A 101 16.65 -22.85 -5.83
N GLU A 102 16.06 -24.03 -6.05
CA GLU A 102 15.95 -24.65 -7.36
C GLU A 102 14.66 -25.47 -7.50
N LYS A 103 14.41 -25.96 -8.72
CA LYS A 103 13.25 -26.82 -9.00
C LYS A 103 13.31 -28.07 -8.13
N TYR A 104 12.20 -28.41 -7.48
CA TYR A 104 12.10 -29.55 -6.55
C TYR A 104 12.92 -29.40 -5.26
N SER A 105 13.28 -28.17 -4.87
CA SER A 105 13.81 -27.89 -3.54
C SER A 105 12.69 -27.63 -2.52
N PRO A 106 12.85 -28.05 -1.24
CA PRO A 106 11.93 -27.71 -0.16
C PRO A 106 12.05 -26.26 0.32
N LEU A 107 13.08 -25.51 -0.10
CA LEU A 107 13.41 -24.20 0.46
C LEU A 107 12.25 -23.20 0.36
N GLU A 108 11.75 -22.93 -0.84
CA GLU A 108 10.69 -21.93 -1.03
C GLU A 108 9.41 -22.29 -0.26
N ALA A 109 9.05 -23.58 -0.21
CA ALA A 109 7.89 -24.05 0.52
C ALA A 109 8.07 -23.85 2.03
N THR A 110 9.27 -24.11 2.53
CA THR A 110 9.65 -23.93 3.93
C THR A 110 9.55 -22.48 4.36
N ILE A 111 10.19 -21.57 3.61
CA ILE A 111 10.13 -20.13 3.89
C ILE A 111 8.70 -19.62 3.80
N ASN A 112 7.91 -20.03 2.79
CA ASN A 112 6.52 -19.63 2.67
C ASN A 112 5.64 -20.07 3.85
N LYS A 113 5.88 -21.27 4.40
CA LYS A 113 5.19 -21.75 5.60
C LYS A 113 5.56 -20.91 6.83
N ALA A 114 6.85 -20.66 7.03
CA ALA A 114 7.35 -19.82 8.12
C ALA A 114 6.82 -18.38 8.03
N MET A 115 6.84 -17.77 6.85
CA MET A 115 6.27 -16.43 6.62
C MET A 115 4.79 -16.39 6.95
N LYS A 116 4.00 -17.38 6.51
CA LYS A 116 2.56 -17.45 6.83
C LYS A 116 2.32 -17.49 8.34
N TYR A 117 3.12 -18.26 9.07
CA TYR A 117 3.04 -18.35 10.52
C TYR A 117 3.35 -17.00 11.19
N VAL A 118 4.43 -16.33 10.78
CA VAL A 118 4.83 -15.02 11.33
C VAL A 118 3.80 -13.93 11.02
N MET A 119 3.27 -13.90 9.79
CA MET A 119 2.24 -12.93 9.38
C MET A 119 0.92 -13.05 10.15
N ASN A 120 0.62 -14.24 10.72
CA ASN A 120 -0.59 -14.46 11.50
C ASN A 120 -0.46 -14.01 12.96
N LYS A 121 0.75 -13.68 13.44
CA LYS A 121 0.96 -13.16 14.79
C LYS A 121 0.42 -11.73 14.93
N GLN A 122 0.01 -11.38 16.16
CA GLN A 122 -0.44 -10.03 16.52
C GLN A 122 0.30 -9.57 17.78
N PRO A 123 1.17 -8.54 17.72
CA PRO A 123 1.60 -7.84 16.51
C PRO A 123 2.44 -8.74 15.57
N VAL A 124 2.53 -8.34 14.29
CA VAL A 124 3.38 -9.03 13.30
C VAL A 124 4.85 -8.71 13.58
N ASP A 125 5.70 -9.73 13.60
CA ASP A 125 7.15 -9.58 13.71
C ASP A 125 7.76 -9.34 12.31
N TYR A 126 7.85 -8.06 11.91
CA TYR A 126 8.38 -7.68 10.61
C TYR A 126 9.88 -7.95 10.45
N LYS A 127 10.65 -7.96 11.56
CA LYS A 127 12.08 -8.26 11.49
C LYS A 127 12.28 -9.71 11.09
N LYS A 128 11.62 -10.63 11.79
CA LYS A 128 11.65 -12.06 11.47
C LYS A 128 11.09 -12.35 10.08
N LEU A 129 10.05 -11.64 9.65
CA LEU A 129 9.49 -11.77 8.30
C LEU A 129 10.48 -11.31 7.22
N SER A 130 11.20 -10.22 7.46
CA SER A 130 12.25 -9.70 6.58
C SER A 130 13.42 -10.68 6.47
N ASP A 131 13.89 -11.21 7.61
CA ASP A 131 15.00 -12.16 7.65
C ASP A 131 14.66 -13.49 6.93
N LEU A 132 13.39 -13.91 6.97
CA LEU A 132 12.91 -15.06 6.19
C LEU A 132 12.92 -14.79 4.68
N LEU A 133 12.52 -13.59 4.25
CA LEU A 133 12.55 -13.20 2.84
C LEU A 133 13.97 -13.15 2.28
N ASP A 134 14.96 -12.77 3.10
CA ASP A 134 16.37 -12.68 2.72
C ASP A 134 17.04 -14.04 2.52
N LYS A 135 16.41 -15.13 2.98
CA LYS A 135 16.81 -16.51 2.66
C LYS A 135 16.43 -16.94 1.24
N LEU A 136 15.69 -16.12 0.50
CA LEU A 136 15.28 -16.40 -0.88
C LEU A 136 16.02 -15.49 -1.87
N ASP A 137 16.46 -16.06 -2.98
CA ASP A 137 16.91 -15.27 -4.13
C ASP A 137 15.70 -14.82 -4.96
N VAL A 138 15.32 -13.55 -4.83
CA VAL A 138 14.19 -12.95 -5.56
C VAL A 138 14.30 -13.12 -7.09
N LYS A 139 15.51 -13.20 -7.66
CA LYS A 139 15.72 -13.30 -9.11
C LYS A 139 15.31 -14.65 -9.68
N THR A 140 15.33 -15.71 -8.86
CA THR A 140 14.91 -17.05 -9.30
C THR A 140 13.45 -17.34 -9.01
N LEU A 141 12.76 -16.50 -8.22
CA LEU A 141 11.31 -16.62 -7.99
C LEU A 141 10.52 -16.38 -9.28
N SER A 142 9.49 -17.21 -9.52
CA SER A 142 8.62 -17.09 -10.69
C SER A 142 7.87 -15.75 -10.72
N VAL A 143 7.82 -15.14 -11.91
CA VAL A 143 6.95 -13.99 -12.24
C VAL A 143 5.54 -14.43 -12.66
N GLU A 144 5.39 -15.71 -13.03
CA GLU A 144 4.10 -16.24 -13.47
C GLU A 144 3.10 -16.31 -12.30
N PRO A 145 1.86 -15.84 -12.51
CA PRO A 145 0.78 -15.96 -11.53
C PRO A 145 0.52 -17.42 -11.12
N PHE A 146 0.09 -17.62 -9.88
CA PHE A 146 -0.33 -18.93 -9.41
C PHE A 146 -1.80 -19.17 -9.75
N ILE A 147 -2.11 -20.24 -10.49
CA ILE A 147 -3.48 -20.65 -10.80
C ILE A 147 -3.84 -21.87 -9.95
N ASN A 148 -4.90 -21.77 -9.15
CA ASN A 148 -5.36 -22.88 -8.33
C ASN A 148 -6.18 -23.91 -9.15
N LYS A 149 -6.58 -25.02 -8.53
CA LYS A 149 -7.38 -26.09 -9.18
C LYS A 149 -8.74 -25.62 -9.73
N ALA A 150 -9.27 -24.52 -9.22
CA ALA A 150 -10.54 -23.94 -9.66
C ALA A 150 -10.35 -22.90 -10.80
N GLY A 151 -9.13 -22.75 -11.32
CA GLY A 151 -8.82 -21.76 -12.35
C GLY A 151 -8.71 -20.32 -11.83
N LYS A 152 -8.76 -20.10 -10.50
CA LYS A 152 -8.58 -18.77 -9.91
C LYS A 152 -7.10 -18.41 -9.87
N GLU A 153 -6.80 -17.22 -10.38
CA GLU A 153 -5.45 -16.64 -10.45
C GLU A 153 -5.10 -15.87 -9.16
N TYR A 154 -3.85 -15.98 -8.74
CA TYR A 154 -3.26 -15.35 -7.56
C TYR A 154 -1.87 -14.79 -7.87
N GLU A 155 -1.38 -13.94 -6.96
CA GLU A 155 -0.06 -13.31 -7.04
C GLU A 155 1.07 -14.33 -7.33
N SER A 156 2.05 -13.90 -8.13
CA SER A 156 3.24 -14.70 -8.38
C SER A 156 4.14 -14.76 -7.13
N LYS A 157 5.08 -15.70 -7.10
CA LYS A 157 6.02 -15.80 -5.97
C LYS A 157 6.88 -14.55 -5.85
N ARG A 158 7.30 -13.97 -6.98
CA ARG A 158 8.10 -12.75 -7.01
C ARG A 158 7.29 -11.53 -6.58
N GLU A 159 6.04 -11.43 -7.01
CA GLU A 159 5.12 -10.36 -6.59
C GLU A 159 4.94 -10.35 -5.07
N LYS A 160 4.63 -11.53 -4.50
CA LYS A 160 4.49 -11.71 -3.05
C LYS A 160 5.74 -11.26 -2.30
N TRP A 161 6.92 -11.65 -2.79
CA TRP A 161 8.20 -11.26 -2.17
C TRP A 161 8.35 -9.74 -2.12
N TYR A 162 8.19 -9.04 -3.24
CA TYR A 162 8.35 -7.58 -3.28
C TYR A 162 7.35 -6.86 -2.38
N ARG A 163 6.07 -7.24 -2.45
CA ARG A 163 5.03 -6.61 -1.63
C ARG A 163 5.31 -6.75 -0.14
N ILE A 164 5.72 -7.95 0.31
CA ILE A 164 5.99 -8.18 1.73
C ILE A 164 7.31 -7.51 2.14
N LYS A 165 8.38 -7.61 1.33
CA LYS A 165 9.68 -7.02 1.66
C LYS A 165 9.60 -5.50 1.81
N VAL A 166 8.97 -4.80 0.87
CA VAL A 166 8.78 -3.34 0.93
C VAL A 166 8.03 -2.94 2.20
N ARG A 167 6.96 -3.65 2.54
CA ARG A 167 6.23 -3.41 3.80
C ARG A 167 7.12 -3.63 5.02
N CYS A 168 7.88 -4.73 5.08
CA CYS A 168 8.76 -4.99 6.21
C CYS A 168 9.79 -3.87 6.40
N LEU A 169 10.43 -3.42 5.32
CA LEU A 169 11.42 -2.35 5.38
C LEU A 169 10.83 -1.03 5.88
N TYR A 170 9.62 -0.68 5.41
CA TYR A 170 8.91 0.49 5.93
C TYR A 170 8.60 0.38 7.43
N GLU A 171 8.05 -0.75 7.87
CA GLU A 171 7.65 -0.98 9.27
C GLU A 171 8.86 -1.06 10.22
N LEU A 172 10.03 -1.41 9.69
CA LEU A 172 11.30 -1.43 10.43
C LEU A 172 12.01 -0.06 10.45
N GLY A 173 11.53 0.92 9.67
CA GLY A 173 12.18 2.23 9.54
C GLY A 173 13.36 2.24 8.57
N ASP A 174 13.60 1.16 7.83
CA ASP A 174 14.66 1.05 6.82
C ASP A 174 14.23 1.73 5.51
N TYR A 175 13.95 3.03 5.59
CA TYR A 175 13.29 3.80 4.52
C TYR A 175 14.11 3.84 3.22
N LYS A 176 15.44 3.88 3.32
CA LYS A 176 16.31 3.87 2.14
C LYS A 176 16.15 2.58 1.34
N ASP A 177 16.30 1.43 2.01
CA ASP A 177 16.17 0.12 1.39
C ASP A 177 14.72 -0.12 0.92
N CYS A 178 13.72 0.40 1.65
CA CYS A 178 12.33 0.37 1.23
C CYS A 178 12.15 1.00 -0.16
N VAL A 179 12.70 2.21 -0.37
CA VAL A 179 12.65 2.91 -1.65
C VAL A 179 13.42 2.15 -2.74
N GLU A 180 14.59 1.62 -2.43
CA GLU A 180 15.41 0.85 -3.39
C GLU A 180 14.67 -0.41 -3.87
N ILE A 181 14.13 -1.22 -2.95
CA ILE A 181 13.39 -2.43 -3.29
C ILE A 181 12.07 -2.10 -4.01
N ALA A 182 11.38 -1.01 -3.64
CA ALA A 182 10.19 -0.58 -4.36
C ALA A 182 10.49 -0.15 -5.80
N ASN A 183 11.60 0.58 -6.04
CA ASN A 183 12.05 0.92 -7.38
C ASN A 183 12.38 -0.34 -8.20
N MET A 184 13.07 -1.32 -7.60
CA MET A 184 13.32 -2.61 -8.24
C MET A 184 12.02 -3.35 -8.61
N ALA A 185 10.99 -3.26 -7.77
CA ALA A 185 9.69 -3.85 -8.03
C ALA A 185 9.02 -3.24 -9.28
N TYR A 186 9.14 -1.93 -9.51
CA TYR A 186 8.55 -1.23 -10.66
C TYR A 186 9.11 -1.69 -12.00
N THR A 187 10.38 -2.10 -12.01
CA THR A 187 11.04 -2.57 -13.24
C THR A 187 10.77 -4.04 -13.54
N GLN A 188 10.05 -4.75 -12.67
CA GLN A 188 9.80 -6.18 -12.88
C GLN A 188 8.67 -6.40 -13.90
N PRO A 189 8.80 -7.39 -14.79
CA PRO A 189 7.73 -7.82 -15.68
C PRO A 189 6.72 -8.70 -14.92
N ILE A 190 6.11 -8.15 -13.86
CA ILE A 190 5.12 -8.83 -13.01
C ILE A 190 3.73 -8.34 -13.38
N LYS A 191 2.80 -9.28 -13.57
CA LYS A 191 1.37 -8.97 -13.54
C LYS A 191 0.95 -8.79 -12.08
N TRP A 192 0.68 -7.54 -11.69
CA TRP A 192 0.30 -7.19 -10.32
C TRP A 192 -1.18 -7.48 -10.04
N HIS A 193 -1.45 -8.10 -8.89
CA HIS A 193 -2.77 -8.49 -8.40
C HIS A 193 -3.21 -7.61 -7.22
N TYR A 194 -4.51 -7.60 -6.92
CA TYR A 194 -5.06 -7.06 -5.66
C TYR A 194 -4.59 -5.64 -5.27
N ASN A 195 -4.28 -4.78 -6.23
CA ASN A 195 -3.67 -3.46 -6.00
C ASN A 195 -2.33 -3.51 -5.22
N ASN A 196 -1.62 -4.64 -5.28
CA ASN A 196 -0.35 -4.88 -4.61
C ASN A 196 0.71 -3.84 -5.01
N LEU A 197 0.77 -3.46 -6.29
CA LEU A 197 1.67 -2.40 -6.74
C LEU A 197 1.34 -1.04 -6.08
N ASN A 198 0.06 -0.74 -5.86
CA ASN A 198 -0.33 0.51 -5.20
C ASN A 198 0.15 0.50 -3.75
N TRP A 199 0.08 -0.63 -3.04
CA TRP A 199 0.65 -0.74 -1.69
C TRP A 199 2.17 -0.56 -1.69
N VAL A 200 2.89 -1.13 -2.67
CA VAL A 200 4.33 -0.89 -2.83
C VAL A 200 4.62 0.60 -3.02
N LYS A 201 3.85 1.27 -3.89
CA LYS A 201 3.91 2.73 -4.10
C LYS A 201 3.62 3.54 -2.84
N TYR A 202 2.62 3.13 -2.08
CA TYR A 202 2.26 3.80 -0.84
C TYR A 202 3.39 3.75 0.19
N TYR A 203 4.00 2.58 0.39
CA TYR A 203 5.12 2.43 1.33
C TYR A 203 6.39 3.15 0.82
N ARG A 204 6.65 3.15 -0.49
CA ARG A 204 7.72 3.96 -1.09
C ARG A 204 7.51 5.44 -0.83
N ALA A 205 6.33 5.99 -1.14
CA ALA A 205 6.00 7.39 -0.94
C ALA A 205 6.13 7.78 0.54
N SER A 206 5.61 6.95 1.44
CA SER A 206 5.71 7.15 2.89
C SER A 206 7.18 7.15 3.36
N SER A 207 8.02 6.27 2.79
CA SER A 207 9.45 6.24 3.07
C SER A 207 10.18 7.47 2.52
N LEU A 208 9.78 7.99 1.35
CA LEU A 208 10.33 9.22 0.78
C LEU A 208 10.08 10.43 1.67
N VAL A 209 8.92 10.51 2.34
CA VAL A 209 8.64 11.56 3.34
C VAL A 209 9.65 11.51 4.49
N GLN A 210 9.95 10.31 5.00
CA GLN A 210 10.91 10.11 6.09
C GLN A 210 12.36 10.42 5.67
N LEU A 211 12.62 10.36 4.36
CA LEU A 211 13.91 10.72 3.75
C LEU A 211 13.93 12.18 3.24
N GLU A 212 12.93 12.99 3.58
CA GLU A 212 12.80 14.40 3.17
C GLU A 212 12.77 14.62 1.65
N ARG A 213 12.44 13.59 0.87
CA ARG A 213 12.30 13.62 -0.59
C ARG A 213 10.86 13.95 -0.98
N TYR A 214 10.40 15.11 -0.53
CA TYR A 214 8.97 15.47 -0.51
C TYR A 214 8.33 15.58 -1.87
N GLU A 215 9.03 16.12 -2.88
CA GLU A 215 8.49 16.26 -4.24
C GLU A 215 8.19 14.90 -4.89
N GLU A 216 9.08 13.93 -4.70
CA GLU A 216 8.86 12.57 -5.20
C GLU A 216 7.73 11.86 -4.45
N ALA A 217 7.63 12.07 -3.13
CA ALA A 217 6.53 11.54 -2.33
C ALA A 217 5.18 12.11 -2.77
N GLU A 218 5.11 13.43 -2.96
CA GLU A 218 3.94 14.18 -3.44
C GLU A 218 3.47 13.62 -4.78
N ASN A 219 4.36 13.51 -5.76
CA ASN A 219 4.04 12.97 -7.08
C ASN A 219 3.51 11.54 -7.01
N GLU A 220 4.07 10.70 -6.14
CA GLU A 220 3.61 9.33 -5.97
C GLU A 220 2.24 9.26 -5.29
N PHE A 221 2.00 10.03 -4.23
CA PHE A 221 0.69 10.10 -3.56
C PHE A 221 -0.40 10.65 -4.49
N ILE A 222 -0.08 11.65 -5.30
CA ILE A 222 -0.98 12.20 -6.32
C ILE A 222 -1.32 11.13 -7.38
N SER A 223 -0.34 10.33 -7.81
CA SER A 223 -0.58 9.23 -8.76
C SER A 223 -1.46 8.10 -8.17
N LEU A 224 -1.36 7.90 -6.87
CA LEU A 224 -2.15 6.93 -6.12
C LEU A 224 -3.59 7.40 -5.96
N GLY A 225 -3.82 8.66 -5.58
CA GLY A 225 -5.14 9.15 -5.19
C GLY A 225 -5.81 8.19 -4.19
N ASN A 226 -7.13 7.98 -4.31
CA ASN A 226 -7.88 7.09 -3.41
C ASN A 226 -7.82 5.59 -3.80
N LYS A 227 -6.78 5.14 -4.50
CA LYS A 227 -6.63 3.72 -4.92
C LYS A 227 -6.20 2.78 -3.79
N ILE A 228 -5.83 3.30 -2.63
CA ILE A 228 -5.46 2.52 -1.44
C ILE A 228 -6.68 2.44 -0.50
N PRO A 229 -7.20 1.24 -0.21
CA PRO A 229 -8.31 1.07 0.71
C PRO A 229 -7.98 1.64 2.10
N ASN A 230 -8.93 2.36 2.69
CA ASN A 230 -8.83 2.96 4.03
C ASN A 230 -7.71 3.99 4.22
N VAL A 231 -7.07 4.45 3.14
CA VAL A 231 -6.14 5.58 3.16
C VAL A 231 -6.81 6.75 2.47
N ASP A 232 -6.95 7.84 3.21
CA ASP A 232 -7.44 9.11 2.71
C ASP A 232 -6.27 9.87 2.07
N SER A 233 -6.14 9.78 0.74
CA SER A 233 -5.01 10.37 0.02
C SER A 233 -4.88 11.87 0.24
N PHE A 234 -6.00 12.51 0.50
CA PHE A 234 -6.07 13.90 0.84
C PHE A 234 -5.39 14.21 2.16
N GLU A 235 -5.67 13.41 3.19
CA GLU A 235 -5.07 13.61 4.49
C GLU A 235 -3.56 13.48 4.42
N VAL A 236 -3.09 12.50 3.65
CA VAL A 236 -1.66 12.30 3.40
C VAL A 236 -1.03 13.54 2.75
N LEU A 237 -1.65 14.10 1.72
CA LEU A 237 -1.15 15.31 1.04
C LEU A 237 -1.24 16.56 1.93
N TYR A 238 -2.33 16.72 2.69
CA TYR A 238 -2.49 17.81 3.64
C TYR A 238 -1.35 17.82 4.68
N GLN A 239 -1.11 16.68 5.33
CA GLN A 239 -0.03 16.54 6.31
C GLN A 239 1.35 16.76 5.67
N LEU A 240 1.57 16.23 4.46
CA LEU A 240 2.81 16.45 3.71
C LEU A 240 3.08 17.94 3.47
N TYR A 241 2.06 18.69 3.03
CA TYR A 241 2.20 20.11 2.76
C TYR A 241 2.38 20.94 4.03
N MET A 242 1.62 20.67 5.09
CA MET A 242 1.81 21.34 6.38
C MET A 242 3.23 21.12 6.93
N ASN A 243 3.77 19.90 6.84
CA ASN A 243 5.11 19.58 7.32
C ASN A 243 6.24 20.17 6.46
N THR A 244 5.95 20.57 5.23
CA THR A 244 6.93 21.14 4.29
C THR A 244 6.81 22.65 4.12
N GLY A 245 5.96 23.31 4.94
CA GLY A 245 5.75 24.76 4.89
C GLY A 245 4.88 25.22 3.70
N LYS A 246 4.26 24.29 2.97
CA LYS A 246 3.35 24.56 1.84
C LYS A 246 1.90 24.77 2.31
N GLU A 247 1.73 25.69 3.26
CA GLU A 247 0.48 25.90 3.99
C GLU A 247 -0.68 26.24 3.04
N LYS A 248 -0.44 27.11 2.05
CA LYS A 248 -1.47 27.51 1.07
C LYS A 248 -1.95 26.34 0.21
N GLU A 249 -1.06 25.44 -0.19
CA GLU A 249 -1.42 24.22 -0.93
C GLU A 249 -2.17 23.22 -0.04
N ALA A 250 -1.79 23.11 1.24
CA ALA A 250 -2.52 22.31 2.22
C ALA A 250 -3.96 22.81 2.36
N TYR A 251 -4.15 24.12 2.48
CA TYR A 251 -5.46 24.75 2.65
C TYR A 251 -6.29 24.69 1.37
N THR A 252 -5.66 24.86 0.21
CA THR A 252 -6.29 24.71 -1.11
C THR A 252 -6.84 23.31 -1.27
N ASN A 253 -6.06 22.29 -0.91
CA ASN A 253 -6.56 20.93 -0.80
C ASN A 253 -7.72 20.90 0.22
N LEU A 254 -7.51 21.32 1.47
CA LEU A 254 -8.52 21.23 2.55
C LEU A 254 -9.91 21.69 2.10
N ILE A 255 -9.95 22.91 1.56
CA ILE A 255 -11.16 23.58 1.11
C ILE A 255 -11.76 22.88 -0.12
N TYR A 256 -10.94 22.39 -1.05
CA TYR A 256 -11.45 21.66 -2.21
C TYR A 256 -12.12 20.33 -1.84
N LYS A 257 -11.64 19.62 -0.80
CA LYS A 257 -12.35 18.45 -0.27
C LYS A 257 -13.64 18.84 0.43
N PHE A 258 -13.64 19.92 1.20
CA PHE A 258 -14.88 20.45 1.79
C PHE A 258 -15.92 20.75 0.70
N PHE A 259 -15.52 21.45 -0.36
CA PHE A 259 -16.33 21.74 -1.53
C PHE A 259 -16.92 20.47 -2.17
N THR A 260 -16.07 19.48 -2.47
CA THR A 260 -16.51 18.26 -3.17
C THR A 260 -17.25 17.25 -2.29
N ALA A 261 -17.08 17.29 -0.97
CA ALA A 261 -17.75 16.37 -0.04
C ALA A 261 -19.21 16.73 0.20
N GLY A 262 -19.56 18.02 0.14
CA GLY A 262 -20.89 18.52 0.47
C GLY A 262 -21.26 18.37 1.94
N TYR A 263 -22.54 18.64 2.25
CA TYR A 263 -23.06 18.52 3.61
C TYR A 263 -23.21 17.06 4.04
N SER A 264 -22.59 16.69 5.16
CA SER A 264 -22.83 15.41 5.83
C SER A 264 -22.35 15.45 7.28
N PRO A 265 -23.19 15.07 8.27
CA PRO A 265 -22.76 14.96 9.68
C PRO A 265 -21.56 14.04 9.90
N LYS A 266 -21.35 13.05 9.00
CA LYS A 266 -20.21 12.12 9.07
C LYS A 266 -18.87 12.77 8.76
N GLN A 267 -18.87 14.00 8.22
CA GLN A 267 -17.68 14.77 7.86
C GLN A 267 -17.22 15.71 8.99
N LEU A 268 -17.63 15.49 10.24
CA LEU A 268 -17.26 16.35 11.38
C LEU A 268 -15.76 16.66 11.45
N SER A 269 -14.89 15.67 11.26
CA SER A 269 -13.44 15.87 11.27
C SER A 269 -12.94 16.80 10.14
N LEU A 270 -13.61 16.79 8.98
CA LEU A 270 -13.30 17.74 7.90
C LEU A 270 -13.69 19.17 8.30
N TYR A 271 -14.87 19.34 8.91
CA TYR A 271 -15.33 20.65 9.39
C TYR A 271 -14.44 21.21 10.51
N GLU A 272 -14.00 20.38 11.45
CA GLU A 272 -13.05 20.77 12.50
C GLU A 272 -11.72 21.27 11.91
N LYS A 273 -11.18 20.60 10.89
CA LYS A 273 -9.97 21.06 10.21
C LYS A 273 -10.16 22.36 9.46
N VAL A 274 -11.31 22.55 8.79
CA VAL A 274 -11.59 23.82 8.11
C VAL A 274 -11.73 24.94 9.15
N PHE A 275 -12.38 24.68 10.28
CA PHE A 275 -12.45 25.62 11.40
C PHE A 275 -11.06 26.02 11.90
N ASP A 276 -10.13 25.07 12.04
CA ASP A 276 -8.75 25.37 12.45
C ASP A 276 -8.03 26.35 11.53
N ILE A 277 -8.34 26.36 10.23
CA ILE A 277 -7.80 27.34 9.28
C ILE A 277 -8.47 28.71 9.45
N VAL A 278 -9.81 28.73 9.58
CA VAL A 278 -10.57 29.99 9.53
C VAL A 278 -10.63 30.72 10.86
N LYS A 279 -10.41 30.03 11.99
CA LYS A 279 -10.54 30.62 13.35
C LYS A 279 -9.57 31.76 13.62
N ASP A 280 -8.37 31.68 13.06
CA ASP A 280 -7.33 32.71 13.15
C ASP A 280 -7.33 33.62 11.91
N GLY A 281 -8.33 33.44 11.04
CA GLY A 281 -8.51 34.16 9.80
C GLY A 281 -8.99 35.60 9.98
N LYS A 282 -9.02 36.33 8.86
CA LYS A 282 -9.44 37.74 8.83
C LYS A 282 -10.96 37.93 8.87
N ASN A 283 -11.75 36.88 8.64
CA ASN A 283 -13.21 36.96 8.60
C ASN A 283 -13.84 36.26 9.84
N PRO A 284 -14.26 37.01 10.86
CA PRO A 284 -14.82 36.44 12.08
C PRO A 284 -16.18 35.77 11.87
N GLU A 285 -16.94 36.15 10.83
CA GLU A 285 -18.22 35.51 10.51
C GLU A 285 -18.01 34.08 10.00
N VAL A 286 -17.02 33.87 9.12
CA VAL A 286 -16.66 32.54 8.62
C VAL A 286 -16.26 31.61 9.77
N ALA A 287 -15.45 32.11 10.71
CA ALA A 287 -15.06 31.37 11.91
C ALA A 287 -16.26 31.04 12.82
N ALA A 288 -17.17 32.00 13.02
CA ALA A 288 -18.36 31.81 13.84
C ALA A 288 -19.31 30.77 13.24
N LEU A 289 -19.53 30.80 11.92
CA LEU A 289 -20.34 29.83 11.18
C LEU A 289 -19.72 28.43 11.21
N ALA A 290 -18.41 28.30 11.01
CA ALA A 290 -17.70 27.02 11.11
C ALA A 290 -17.84 26.40 12.52
N ASN A 291 -17.65 27.20 13.57
CA ASN A 291 -17.84 26.75 14.95
C ASN A 291 -19.31 26.37 15.24
N ALA A 292 -20.27 27.16 14.74
CA ALA A 292 -21.70 26.86 14.86
C ALA A 292 -22.07 25.52 14.18
N LEU A 293 -21.50 25.25 13.00
CA LEU A 293 -21.71 23.99 12.27
C LEU A 293 -21.21 22.79 13.09
N ILE A 294 -19.98 22.86 13.59
CA ILE A 294 -19.37 21.81 14.43
C ILE A 294 -20.22 21.55 15.66
N TYR A 295 -20.64 22.62 16.36
CA TYR A 295 -21.50 22.53 17.54
C TYR A 295 -22.80 21.77 17.25
N LYS A 296 -23.50 22.13 16.17
CA LYS A 296 -24.78 21.53 15.80
C LYS A 296 -24.65 20.07 15.39
N ILE A 297 -23.63 19.73 14.62
CA ILE A 297 -23.35 18.34 14.24
C ILE A 297 -23.00 17.51 15.48
N LYS A 298 -22.22 18.05 16.43
CA LYS A 298 -21.92 17.34 17.69
C LYS A 298 -23.19 17.01 18.47
N ILE A 299 -24.14 17.93 18.58
CA ILE A 299 -25.45 17.68 19.19
C ILE A 299 -26.20 16.56 18.45
N GLU A 300 -26.28 16.62 17.12
CA GLU A 300 -26.99 15.62 16.31
C GLU A 300 -26.39 14.22 16.44
N LEU A 301 -25.07 14.14 16.61
CA LEU A 301 -24.34 12.89 16.84
C LEU A 301 -24.35 12.44 18.31
N GLY A 302 -24.98 13.20 19.22
CA GLY A 302 -25.02 12.90 20.65
C GLY A 302 -23.65 13.03 21.34
N GLN A 303 -22.75 13.85 20.80
CA GLN A 303 -21.44 14.14 21.39
C GLN A 303 -21.54 15.24 22.45
N ASP A 304 -20.56 15.25 23.35
CA ASP A 304 -20.46 16.30 24.38
C ASP A 304 -20.10 17.65 23.75
N VAL A 305 -20.82 18.69 24.16
CA VAL A 305 -20.67 20.07 23.71
C VAL A 305 -20.50 21.05 24.87
N THR A 306 -20.22 20.55 26.08
CA THR A 306 -20.12 21.37 27.31
C THR A 306 -19.08 22.49 27.18
N ASP A 307 -18.00 22.26 26.44
CA ASP A 307 -16.93 23.25 26.21
C ASP A 307 -17.11 24.07 24.92
N CYS A 308 -18.20 23.88 24.18
CA CYS A 308 -18.45 24.56 22.92
C CYS A 308 -19.54 25.64 23.09
N THR A 309 -19.29 26.85 22.59
CA THR A 309 -20.27 27.94 22.60
C THR A 309 -20.70 28.29 21.18
N ILE A 310 -21.99 28.59 21.00
CA ILE A 310 -22.55 29.07 19.73
C ILE A 310 -23.17 30.46 19.93
N ALA A 311 -23.01 31.35 18.94
CA ALA A 311 -23.63 32.67 18.96
C ALA A 311 -25.17 32.56 18.96
N ASP A 312 -25.85 33.51 19.63
CA ASP A 312 -27.30 33.48 19.80
C ASP A 312 -28.07 33.41 18.47
N GLU A 313 -27.56 34.10 17.44
CA GLU A 313 -28.15 34.15 16.10
C GLU A 313 -28.17 32.81 15.35
N TYR A 314 -27.36 31.83 15.75
CA TYR A 314 -27.32 30.49 15.13
C TYR A 314 -28.01 29.41 15.97
N LYS A 315 -28.49 29.74 17.18
CA LYS A 315 -29.09 28.77 18.11
C LYS A 315 -30.34 28.09 17.56
N GLU A 316 -31.15 28.80 16.78
CA GLU A 316 -32.41 28.27 16.24
C GLU A 316 -32.25 27.62 14.86
N LEU A 317 -31.05 27.67 14.26
CA LEU A 317 -30.79 27.09 12.95
C LEU A 317 -30.39 25.61 13.08
N ASP A 318 -30.76 24.80 12.09
CA ASP A 318 -30.23 23.45 11.94
C ASP A 318 -28.84 23.47 11.27
N SER A 319 -28.13 22.34 11.38
CA SER A 319 -26.78 22.16 10.82
C SER A 319 -26.70 22.32 9.30
N SER A 320 -27.72 21.91 8.55
CA SER A 320 -27.76 22.06 7.09
C SER A 320 -27.86 23.53 6.70
N THR A 321 -28.75 24.27 7.36
CA THR A 321 -28.91 25.72 7.14
C THR A 321 -27.62 26.48 7.49
N ILE A 322 -26.94 26.09 8.58
CA ILE A 322 -25.65 26.68 8.94
C ILE A 322 -24.56 26.30 7.93
N TYR A 323 -24.55 25.05 7.45
CA TYR A 323 -23.62 24.62 6.41
C TYR A 323 -23.75 25.46 5.15
N ASP A 324 -24.96 25.71 4.66
CA ASP A 324 -25.17 26.50 3.44
C ASP A 324 -24.65 27.94 3.59
N ARG A 325 -24.90 28.56 4.76
CA ARG A 325 -24.36 29.90 5.07
C ARG A 325 -22.84 29.88 5.17
N PHE A 326 -22.28 28.89 5.88
CA PHE A 326 -20.85 28.72 6.04
C PHE A 326 -20.16 28.50 4.68
N TYR A 327 -20.72 27.62 3.85
CA TYR A 327 -20.23 27.35 2.51
C TYR A 327 -20.18 28.65 1.69
N ASN A 328 -21.27 29.40 1.62
CA ASN A 328 -21.30 30.65 0.86
C ASN A 328 -20.26 31.66 1.35
N GLN A 329 -20.20 31.90 2.68
CA GLN A 329 -19.25 32.85 3.25
C GLN A 329 -17.79 32.41 3.07
N LEU A 330 -17.49 31.12 3.22
CA LEU A 330 -16.14 30.60 2.97
C LEU A 330 -15.74 30.79 1.50
N MET A 331 -16.64 30.47 0.58
CA MET A 331 -16.38 30.52 -0.86
C MET A 331 -16.28 31.95 -1.40
N GLU A 332 -16.98 32.92 -0.81
CA GLU A 332 -16.85 34.34 -1.14
C GLU A 332 -15.53 34.96 -0.69
N HIS A 333 -14.85 34.34 0.28
CA HIS A 333 -13.65 34.88 0.94
C HIS A 333 -12.44 33.93 0.84
N LEU A 334 -12.35 33.15 -0.23
CA LEU A 334 -11.25 32.19 -0.43
C LEU A 334 -9.87 32.86 -0.46
N ASP A 335 -9.77 34.07 -0.98
CA ASP A 335 -8.55 34.89 -1.06
C ASP A 335 -7.89 35.14 0.30
N ALA A 336 -8.67 35.13 1.39
CA ALA A 336 -8.14 35.22 2.75
C ALA A 336 -7.33 33.99 3.15
N TYR A 337 -7.61 32.81 2.57
CA TYR A 337 -7.11 31.52 3.03
C TYR A 337 -6.19 30.84 2.02
N ILE A 338 -6.46 30.95 0.73
CA ILE A 338 -5.74 30.24 -0.35
C ILE A 338 -5.32 31.20 -1.45
N GLU A 339 -4.40 30.75 -2.30
CA GLU A 339 -3.98 31.54 -3.46
C GLU A 339 -5.05 31.52 -4.56
N ARG A 340 -5.31 32.70 -5.12
CA ARG A 340 -6.29 32.93 -6.17
C ARG A 340 -5.61 33.54 -7.38
N TYR A 341 -6.02 33.09 -8.55
CA TYR A 341 -5.49 33.47 -9.85
C TYR A 341 -6.65 33.88 -10.74
N GLU A 342 -6.42 34.83 -11.64
CA GLU A 342 -7.37 35.19 -12.68
C GLU A 342 -6.90 34.66 -14.03
N GLY A 343 -7.84 34.28 -14.90
CA GLY A 343 -7.52 33.80 -16.22
C GLY A 343 -8.72 33.78 -17.14
N LYS A 344 -8.45 33.60 -18.44
CA LYS A 344 -9.47 33.61 -19.49
C LYS A 344 -9.76 32.21 -19.99
N VAL A 345 -11.03 31.81 -20.02
CA VAL A 345 -11.46 30.54 -20.63
C VAL A 345 -11.21 30.60 -22.13
N VAL A 346 -10.36 29.72 -22.65
CA VAL A 346 -10.04 29.66 -24.09
C VAL A 346 -10.76 28.54 -24.82
N TYR A 347 -11.23 27.54 -24.09
CA TYR A 347 -11.98 26.41 -24.60
C TYR A 347 -12.96 25.90 -23.55
N TYR A 348 -14.17 25.54 -23.97
CA TYR A 348 -15.14 24.84 -23.16
C TYR A 348 -15.95 23.86 -24.03
N ASN A 349 -16.11 22.64 -23.55
CA ASN A 349 -16.89 21.59 -24.18
C ASN A 349 -18.19 21.39 -23.39
N LYS A 350 -19.31 21.94 -23.90
CA LYS A 350 -20.62 21.85 -23.25
C LYS A 350 -21.08 20.40 -23.04
N ASP A 351 -20.83 19.51 -24.01
CA ASP A 351 -21.28 18.11 -23.94
C ASP A 351 -20.50 17.27 -22.91
N LYS A 352 -19.24 17.63 -22.66
CA LYS A 352 -18.34 16.89 -21.76
C LYS A 352 -18.03 17.62 -20.46
N GLU A 353 -18.58 18.81 -20.27
CA GLU A 353 -18.49 19.60 -19.04
C GLU A 353 -17.05 19.86 -18.58
N PHE A 354 -16.16 20.20 -19.51
CA PHE A 354 -14.78 20.59 -19.20
C PHE A 354 -14.26 21.67 -20.13
N GLY A 355 -13.26 22.40 -19.66
CA GLY A 355 -12.61 23.46 -20.43
C GLY A 355 -11.14 23.63 -20.10
N SER A 356 -10.57 24.71 -20.63
CA SER A 356 -9.22 25.12 -20.32
C SER A 356 -9.09 26.64 -20.23
N ILE A 357 -8.27 27.10 -19.28
CA ILE A 357 -7.90 28.49 -19.05
C ILE A 357 -6.55 28.76 -19.69
N TYR A 358 -6.39 29.93 -20.31
CA TYR A 358 -5.12 30.36 -20.88
C TYR A 358 -4.04 30.48 -19.80
N GLN A 359 -2.84 29.96 -20.09
CA GLN A 359 -1.62 30.25 -19.36
C GLN A 359 -0.59 30.83 -20.35
N GLU A 360 0.17 31.83 -19.91
CA GLU A 360 1.28 32.36 -20.71
C GLU A 360 2.46 31.38 -20.63
N ASP A 361 3.05 31.04 -21.78
CA ASP A 361 4.22 30.15 -21.91
C ASP A 361 4.07 28.70 -21.37
N GLU A 362 2.86 28.27 -21.01
CA GLU A 362 2.55 26.91 -20.53
C GLU A 362 1.38 26.27 -21.30
N ASP A 363 1.18 24.96 -21.11
CA ASP A 363 -0.05 24.28 -21.57
C ASP A 363 -1.27 24.91 -20.88
N ASN A 364 -2.39 25.06 -21.60
CA ASN A 364 -3.61 25.61 -21.00
C ASN A 364 -4.08 24.78 -19.79
N LEU A 365 -4.51 25.47 -18.73
CA LEU A 365 -4.92 24.84 -17.47
C LEU A 365 -6.28 24.19 -17.59
N PHE A 366 -6.36 22.88 -17.37
CA PHE A 366 -7.61 22.11 -17.43
C PHE A 366 -8.55 22.43 -16.24
N PHE A 367 -9.86 22.42 -16.47
CA PHE A 367 -10.89 22.41 -15.42
C PHE A 367 -12.13 21.62 -15.85
N ARG A 368 -12.96 21.21 -14.89
CA ARG A 368 -14.30 20.63 -15.13
C ARG A 368 -15.38 21.60 -14.68
N GLN A 369 -16.60 21.48 -15.22
CA GLN A 369 -17.77 22.21 -14.73
C GLN A 369 -17.97 22.00 -13.22
N ALA A 370 -17.82 20.75 -12.76
CA ALA A 370 -17.91 20.38 -11.35
C ALA A 370 -16.81 20.98 -10.45
N ASP A 371 -15.84 21.71 -11.02
CA ASP A 371 -14.83 22.44 -10.25
C ASP A 371 -15.24 23.92 -10.00
N TYR A 372 -16.37 24.38 -10.54
CA TYR A 372 -16.98 25.68 -10.21
C TYR A 372 -17.72 25.63 -8.87
N ILE A 373 -17.56 26.70 -8.10
CA ILE A 373 -18.14 26.86 -6.76
C ILE A 373 -19.67 27.01 -6.83
N TYR A 374 -20.15 27.70 -7.87
CA TYR A 374 -21.57 27.97 -8.12
C TYR A 374 -22.01 27.36 -9.45
N ASP A 375 -23.31 27.18 -9.62
CA ASP A 375 -23.88 26.74 -10.88
C ASP A 375 -23.86 27.90 -11.89
N GLU A 376 -22.79 27.97 -12.67
CA GLU A 376 -22.51 29.03 -13.64
C GLU A 376 -22.49 28.48 -15.07
N ILE A 377 -23.06 29.23 -16.01
CA ILE A 377 -22.95 28.90 -17.44
C ILE A 377 -21.57 29.34 -17.92
N VAL A 378 -20.75 28.38 -18.33
CA VAL A 378 -19.39 28.66 -18.79
C VAL A 378 -19.36 28.89 -20.30
N GLU A 379 -18.79 30.02 -20.69
CA GLU A 379 -18.58 30.41 -22.07
C GLU A 379 -17.10 30.65 -22.38
N LYS A 380 -16.78 30.53 -23.67
CA LYS A 380 -15.44 30.87 -24.14
C LYS A 380 -15.27 32.38 -23.97
N ARG A 381 -14.12 32.80 -23.43
CA ARG A 381 -13.71 34.18 -23.10
C ARG A 381 -14.15 34.68 -21.73
N ASP A 382 -14.86 33.89 -20.94
CA ASP A 382 -15.13 34.26 -19.55
C ASP A 382 -13.84 34.50 -18.79
N VAL A 383 -13.86 35.55 -17.97
CA VAL A 383 -12.78 35.81 -17.01
C VAL A 383 -13.18 35.17 -15.70
N VAL A 384 -12.35 34.24 -15.26
CA VAL A 384 -12.59 33.41 -14.10
C VAL A 384 -11.49 33.59 -13.06
N GLU A 385 -11.88 33.53 -11.80
CA GLU A 385 -10.98 33.39 -10.67
C GLU A 385 -10.92 31.91 -10.25
N TYR A 386 -9.75 31.41 -9.91
CA TYR A 386 -9.53 30.01 -9.58
C TYR A 386 -8.33 29.81 -8.65
N SER A 387 -8.21 28.60 -8.09
CA SER A 387 -7.00 28.11 -7.42
C SER A 387 -6.39 26.96 -8.21
N ILE A 388 -5.09 26.72 -8.03
CA ILE A 388 -4.35 25.65 -8.71
C ILE A 388 -4.19 24.47 -7.76
N MET A 389 -4.47 23.26 -8.25
CA MET A 389 -4.22 22.02 -7.50
C MET A 389 -3.44 21.04 -8.37
N LYS A 390 -2.37 20.46 -7.81
CA LYS A 390 -1.68 19.35 -8.47
C LYS A 390 -2.57 18.10 -8.52
N THR A 391 -2.46 17.38 -9.63
CA THR A 391 -3.23 16.19 -9.93
C THR A 391 -2.39 15.26 -10.83
N TYR A 392 -2.99 14.17 -11.31
CA TYR A 392 -2.31 13.17 -12.12
C TYR A 392 -3.04 12.95 -13.44
N ASP A 393 -2.35 13.14 -14.57
CA ASP A 393 -2.87 12.73 -15.86
C ASP A 393 -2.64 11.22 -16.03
N VAL A 394 -3.72 10.44 -15.88
CA VAL A 394 -3.67 8.98 -16.00
C VAL A 394 -3.28 8.52 -17.40
N LYS A 395 -3.59 9.30 -18.45
CA LYS A 395 -3.27 8.95 -19.85
C LYS A 395 -1.80 9.23 -20.15
N LYS A 396 -1.29 10.39 -19.73
CA LYS A 396 0.12 10.78 -19.92
C LYS A 396 1.05 10.14 -18.88
N GLN A 397 0.51 9.62 -17.78
CA GLN A 397 1.23 9.05 -16.64
C GLN A 397 2.23 10.02 -15.99
N VAL A 398 1.83 11.30 -15.87
CA VAL A 398 2.66 12.34 -15.25
C VAL A 398 1.83 13.19 -14.29
N PRO A 399 2.47 13.77 -13.25
CA PRO A 399 1.89 14.86 -12.50
C PRO A 399 1.50 16.02 -13.42
N THR A 400 0.40 16.67 -13.12
CA THR A 400 -0.10 17.84 -13.83
C THR A 400 -0.81 18.76 -12.84
N THR A 401 -1.35 19.87 -13.30
CA THR A 401 -2.18 20.78 -12.50
C THR A 401 -3.56 20.91 -13.13
N LYS A 402 -4.52 21.36 -12.32
CA LYS A 402 -5.85 21.78 -12.80
C LYS A 402 -6.33 22.99 -12.01
N ALA A 403 -7.20 23.77 -12.63
CA ALA A 403 -7.96 24.80 -11.95
C ALA A 403 -9.09 24.17 -11.14
N ILE A 404 -9.30 24.70 -9.93
CA ILE A 404 -10.36 24.31 -9.00
C ILE A 404 -10.94 25.53 -8.30
N LEU A 405 -12.10 25.35 -7.67
CA LEU A 405 -12.80 26.39 -6.93
C LEU A 405 -12.99 27.62 -7.84
N LEU A 406 -13.53 27.38 -9.04
CA LEU A 406 -13.70 28.41 -10.06
C LEU A 406 -14.91 29.29 -9.76
N LYS A 407 -14.81 30.57 -10.09
CA LYS A 407 -15.89 31.56 -10.07
C LYS A 407 -15.73 32.50 -11.26
N THR A 408 -16.81 32.77 -11.97
CA THR A 408 -16.82 33.76 -13.05
C THR A 408 -16.87 35.17 -12.46
N LEU A 409 -15.92 36.01 -12.86
CA LEU A 409 -15.86 37.41 -12.42
C LEU A 409 -16.75 38.29 -13.27
N TYR A 410 -16.63 38.14 -14.59
CA TYR A 410 -17.50 38.78 -15.56
C TYR A 410 -17.42 38.02 -16.88
N GLU A 411 -18.56 37.97 -17.57
CA GLU A 411 -18.64 37.56 -18.96
C GLU A 411 -17.99 38.67 -19.80
N ASP A 412 -17.06 38.33 -20.68
CA ASP A 412 -16.54 39.29 -21.65
C ASP A 412 -17.60 39.51 -22.73
N ILE A 413 -18.63 40.30 -22.40
CA ILE A 413 -19.74 40.68 -23.28
C ILE A 413 -19.21 41.72 -24.28
N HIS A 414 -18.34 41.31 -25.21
CA HIS A 414 -17.93 42.14 -26.34
C HIS A 414 -18.02 41.37 -27.66
N TYR A 415 -19.14 41.67 -28.34
CA TYR A 415 -19.40 41.87 -29.78
C TYR A 415 -18.47 41.20 -30.81
#